data_AF-A0A3R7HLE3-F1
#
_entry.id   AF-A0A3R7HLE3-F1
#
_cell.length_a   1.000
_cell.length_b   1.000
_cell.length_c   1.000
_cell.angle_alpha   90.00
_cell.angle_beta   90.00
_cell.angle_gamma   90.00
#
_symmetry.space_group_name_H-M   'P 1'
#
loop_
_entity.id
_entity.type
_entity.pdbx_description
1 polymer ?
#
loop_
_entity_poly.entity_id
_entity_poly.type
_entity_poly.pdbx_seq_one_letter_code
_entity_poly.pdbx_strand_id
1 'polypeptide(L)'
;MAPKKTQQDFGISENEVRSLLIGKDGNLTRDFEAVLTRLFISFLEEPTDKSLTLDKLKEFSKICNDGKPFSDEEIKEIQTYFQCDENKGLTLKGFKDMYHTQSSAEPMETWRDMKKLGFDKELIEKRDAALRCRVCKEPSTLVCSRCKVVRYCDALNTVIDGKTAGLVTETAGETVACWSALMANLEPGATIFYALETGASEQTTTSSLDFTTLSKSDGGATTETMNFTVPEGEITWAVFGDMGAPMQQHAAAVSLPALKNALAVDGAYHGVLNIGDLSYELTGPNGQNYMEELEDITSRVPMMTTVGNHEYQYALAPALSVQNYYRRFQGITLGAGAASGSSSNEFYSFSSGLIHFVFINTEVYGDEAFAALQDDGVTWKVDESARTAAGTAQAKWLEYDLSRVKRSETPYVVVCGHRPPFKTPKGLSATGNKFVKEIVPLMSKYQVDLYLAGHEHTYLAFEASTFNGYNIPPIIISGSPGNNEYIREKAELKIEGFTWKTLIPKYGYGYLTATKEALKWQWGSAASDSTHEPTSAMWKKEDTMTFPRQTISGGYTAAGSAVSEPNDVTGEWANTSTTSGRKWSNLREFE
;
A
#
# COMPACT_ATOMS: atom_id res chain seq x y z
N MET A 1 55.79 -7.75 -3.22
CA MET A 1 54.88 -7.40 -2.10
C MET A 1 54.68 -5.89 -2.13
N ALA A 2 53.56 -5.43 -2.70
CA ALA A 2 53.15 -4.03 -2.59
C ALA A 2 52.78 -3.75 -1.12
N PRO A 3 53.02 -2.53 -0.60
CA PRO A 3 52.68 -2.22 0.78
C PRO A 3 51.16 -2.34 0.98
N LYS A 4 50.73 -3.12 1.97
CA LYS A 4 49.35 -3.09 2.47
C LYS A 4 49.07 -1.67 2.96
N LYS A 5 48.35 -0.89 2.15
CA LYS A 5 47.86 0.43 2.53
C LYS A 5 46.90 0.23 3.71
N THR A 6 47.26 0.80 4.86
CA THR A 6 46.53 0.65 6.11
C THR A 6 45.26 1.49 6.11
N GLN A 7 44.38 1.19 7.07
CA GLN A 7 43.06 1.77 7.39
C GLN A 7 42.91 3.31 7.30
N GLN A 8 44.00 4.06 7.18
CA GLN A 8 44.04 5.53 7.15
C GLN A 8 43.78 6.16 5.77
N ASP A 9 43.94 5.44 4.66
CA ASP A 9 43.88 6.04 3.32
C ASP A 9 42.45 6.29 2.78
N PHE A 10 41.43 5.66 3.37
CA PHE A 10 40.07 5.64 2.81
C PHE A 10 38.99 6.31 3.66
N GLY A 11 39.28 6.68 4.92
CA GLY A 11 38.31 7.32 5.83
C GLY A 11 37.13 6.43 6.24
N ILE A 12 37.13 5.15 5.90
CA ILE A 12 36.12 4.13 6.19
C ILE A 12 36.82 2.80 6.50
N SER A 13 36.32 2.03 7.46
CA SER A 13 36.90 0.74 7.84
C SER A 13 36.57 -0.38 6.85
N GLU A 14 37.42 -1.41 6.79
CA GLU A 14 37.19 -2.58 5.93
C GLU A 14 35.85 -3.28 6.21
N ASN A 15 35.41 -3.32 7.47
CA ASN A 15 34.12 -3.90 7.84
C ASN A 15 32.95 -3.06 7.30
N GLU A 16 33.05 -1.74 7.37
CA GLU A 16 32.03 -0.83 6.81
C GLU A 16 31.97 -0.95 5.29
N VAL A 17 33.12 -0.99 4.62
CA VAL A 17 33.19 -1.24 3.17
C VAL A 17 32.59 -2.59 2.83
N ARG A 18 32.92 -3.65 3.57
CA ARG A 18 32.35 -4.98 3.33
C ARG A 18 30.83 -4.97 3.44
N SER A 19 30.27 -4.24 4.41
CA SER A 19 28.81 -4.11 4.56
C SER A 19 28.12 -3.31 3.44
N LEU A 20 28.85 -2.43 2.75
CA LEU A 20 28.35 -1.71 1.57
C LEU A 20 28.27 -2.61 0.34
N LEU A 21 29.19 -3.56 0.21
CA LEU A 21 29.38 -4.37 -1.00
C LEU A 21 28.71 -5.74 -0.90
N ILE A 22 28.78 -6.38 0.26
CA ILE A 22 28.31 -7.76 0.49
C ILE A 22 27.25 -7.78 1.62
N GLY A 23 26.07 -8.32 1.31
CA GLY A 23 24.98 -8.54 2.23
C GLY A 23 25.29 -9.64 3.26
N LYS A 24 24.47 -9.71 4.32
CA LYS A 24 24.62 -10.74 5.38
C LYS A 24 24.40 -12.17 4.85
N ASP A 25 23.69 -12.30 3.74
CA ASP A 25 23.46 -13.55 3.01
C ASP A 25 24.67 -13.98 2.15
N GLY A 26 25.72 -13.16 2.12
CA GLY A 26 26.92 -13.39 1.33
C GLY A 26 26.80 -12.99 -0.14
N ASN A 27 25.67 -12.41 -0.57
CA ASN A 27 25.49 -11.89 -1.93
C ASN A 27 25.89 -10.42 -2.03
N LEU A 28 25.92 -9.85 -3.25
CA LEU A 28 26.07 -8.40 -3.43
C LEU A 28 24.90 -7.66 -2.77
N THR A 29 25.14 -6.49 -2.15
CA THR A 29 24.03 -5.63 -1.71
C THR A 29 23.28 -5.10 -2.93
N ARG A 30 21.98 -4.78 -2.76
CA ARG A 30 21.15 -4.25 -3.84
C ARG A 30 21.70 -2.93 -4.42
N ASP A 31 22.19 -2.05 -3.56
CA ASP A 31 22.74 -0.76 -3.97
C ASP A 31 24.04 -0.93 -4.75
N PHE A 32 24.91 -1.82 -4.29
CA PHE A 32 26.12 -2.13 -5.02
C PHE A 32 25.82 -2.83 -6.35
N GLU A 33 24.84 -3.74 -6.37
CA GLU A 33 24.39 -4.39 -7.61
C GLU A 33 23.83 -3.38 -8.62
N ALA A 34 23.06 -2.37 -8.17
CA ALA A 34 22.56 -1.29 -9.01
C ALA A 34 23.69 -0.42 -9.57
N VAL A 35 24.70 -0.11 -8.75
CA VAL A 35 25.92 0.59 -9.19
C VAL A 35 26.67 -0.23 -10.24
N LEU A 36 26.84 -1.53 -10.03
CA LEU A 36 27.49 -2.42 -10.99
C LEU A 36 26.72 -2.52 -12.31
N THR A 37 25.39 -2.56 -12.27
CA THR A 37 24.56 -2.52 -13.48
C THR A 37 24.75 -1.20 -14.25
N ARG A 38 24.73 -0.06 -13.56
CA ARG A 38 24.97 1.25 -14.21
C ARG A 38 26.37 1.35 -14.80
N LEU A 39 27.38 0.88 -14.06
CA LEU A 39 28.75 0.79 -14.53
C LEU A 39 28.84 -0.05 -15.79
N PHE A 40 28.30 -1.26 -15.76
CA PHE A 40 28.28 -2.16 -16.91
C PHE A 40 27.67 -1.50 -18.14
N ILE A 41 26.48 -0.88 -17.99
CA ILE A 41 25.80 -0.18 -19.08
C ILE A 41 26.64 0.97 -19.62
N SER A 42 27.36 1.71 -18.76
CA SER A 42 28.19 2.85 -19.18
C SER A 42 29.38 2.49 -20.07
N PHE A 43 29.80 1.21 -20.06
CA PHE A 43 30.90 0.71 -20.89
C PHE A 43 30.44 -0.09 -22.11
N LEU A 44 29.13 -0.25 -22.33
CA LEU A 44 28.62 -0.85 -23.57
C LEU A 44 28.95 0.04 -24.77
N GLU A 45 29.15 -0.58 -25.93
CA GLU A 45 29.42 0.15 -27.18
C GLU A 45 28.10 0.70 -27.75
N GLU A 46 27.04 -0.12 -27.72
CA GLU A 46 25.67 0.26 -28.04
C GLU A 46 24.69 -0.08 -26.90
N PRO A 47 23.60 0.69 -26.71
CA PRO A 47 22.60 0.41 -25.67
C PRO A 47 21.92 -0.97 -25.78
N THR A 48 21.98 -1.59 -26.95
CA THR A 48 21.43 -2.93 -27.24
C THR A 48 22.37 -4.07 -26.89
N ASP A 49 23.64 -3.78 -26.58
CA ASP A 49 24.64 -4.79 -26.26
C ASP A 49 24.32 -5.50 -24.94
N LYS A 50 24.67 -6.78 -24.88
CA LYS A 50 24.43 -7.64 -23.70
C LYS A 50 25.72 -8.03 -22.96
N SER A 51 26.87 -7.62 -23.47
CA SER A 51 28.20 -7.98 -22.99
C SER A 51 29.20 -6.84 -23.23
N LEU A 52 30.23 -6.78 -22.39
CA LEU A 52 31.39 -5.92 -22.61
C LEU A 52 32.37 -6.62 -23.54
N THR A 53 32.68 -5.97 -24.67
CA THR A 53 33.73 -6.43 -25.56
C THR A 53 35.10 -6.41 -24.88
N LEU A 54 36.07 -7.12 -25.45
CA LEU A 54 37.42 -7.17 -24.91
C LEU A 54 38.05 -5.77 -24.77
N ASP A 55 37.82 -4.91 -25.77
CA ASP A 55 38.36 -3.55 -25.78
C ASP A 55 37.71 -2.69 -24.70
N LYS A 56 36.40 -2.84 -24.47
CA LYS A 56 35.69 -2.16 -23.39
C LYS A 56 36.10 -2.64 -22.01
N LEU A 57 36.36 -3.93 -21.85
CA LEU A 57 36.91 -4.47 -20.60
C LEU A 57 38.35 -3.97 -20.33
N LYS A 58 39.16 -3.81 -21.38
CA LYS A 58 40.50 -3.17 -21.29
C LYS A 58 40.40 -1.66 -21.02
N GLU A 59 39.36 -0.98 -21.50
CA GLU A 59 39.10 0.44 -21.20
C GLU A 59 38.70 0.63 -19.74
N PHE A 60 37.74 -0.16 -19.27
CA PHE A 60 37.29 -0.20 -17.88
C PHE A 60 38.46 -0.47 -16.91
N SER A 61 39.27 -1.50 -17.18
CA SER A 61 40.38 -1.87 -16.28
C SER A 61 41.47 -0.81 -16.17
N LYS A 62 41.71 0.01 -17.21
CA LYS A 62 42.64 1.14 -17.12
C LYS A 62 42.22 2.14 -16.04
N ILE A 63 40.93 2.33 -15.82
CA ILE A 63 40.42 3.23 -14.78
C ILE A 63 40.74 2.65 -13.41
N CYS A 64 40.49 1.36 -13.20
CA CYS A 64 40.76 0.68 -11.94
C CYS A 64 42.27 0.51 -11.64
N ASN A 65 43.11 0.28 -12.66
CA ASN A 65 44.51 -0.15 -12.52
C ASN A 65 45.53 0.95 -12.87
N ASP A 66 45.20 2.22 -12.62
CA ASP A 66 46.13 3.37 -12.80
C ASP A 66 46.69 3.48 -14.23
N GLY A 67 45.82 3.32 -15.22
CA GLY A 67 46.12 3.44 -16.65
C GLY A 67 46.60 2.15 -17.31
N LYS A 68 46.73 1.04 -16.56
CA LYS A 68 47.13 -0.26 -17.11
C LYS A 68 45.90 -1.10 -17.47
N PRO A 69 45.74 -1.54 -18.73
CA PRO A 69 44.69 -2.50 -19.06
C PRO A 69 44.99 -3.87 -18.43
N PHE A 70 43.97 -4.70 -18.28
CA PHE A 70 44.17 -6.12 -18.00
C PHE A 70 45.11 -6.77 -19.04
N SER A 71 46.01 -7.62 -18.56
CA SER A 71 46.88 -8.45 -19.39
C SER A 71 46.07 -9.53 -20.11
N ASP A 72 46.65 -10.12 -21.15
CA ASP A 72 45.96 -11.18 -21.88
C ASP A 72 45.74 -12.45 -21.01
N GLU A 73 46.60 -12.66 -20.01
CA GLU A 73 46.39 -13.68 -18.97
C GLU A 73 45.19 -13.36 -18.07
N GLU A 74 45.09 -12.13 -17.56
CA GLU A 74 43.95 -11.69 -16.71
C GLU A 74 42.62 -11.79 -17.46
N ILE A 75 42.60 -11.39 -18.74
CA ILE A 75 41.44 -11.57 -19.62
C ILE A 75 41.07 -13.05 -19.75
N LYS A 76 42.06 -13.92 -19.91
CA LYS A 76 41.82 -15.34 -20.08
C LYS A 76 41.27 -15.96 -18.80
N GLU A 77 41.71 -15.50 -17.63
CA GLU A 77 41.13 -15.89 -16.34
C GLU A 77 39.68 -15.44 -16.23
N ILE A 78 39.38 -14.17 -16.57
CA ILE A 78 38.01 -13.64 -16.57
C ILE A 78 37.09 -14.48 -17.47
N GLN A 79 37.54 -14.79 -18.69
CA GLN A 79 36.79 -15.60 -19.65
C GLN A 79 36.63 -17.07 -19.22
N THR A 80 37.48 -17.56 -18.33
CA THR A 80 37.43 -18.93 -17.81
C THR A 80 36.49 -19.05 -16.63
N TYR A 81 36.49 -18.06 -15.73
CA TYR A 81 35.78 -18.15 -14.45
C TYR A 81 34.44 -17.42 -14.42
N PHE A 82 34.23 -16.42 -15.30
CA PHE A 82 33.01 -15.61 -15.31
C PHE A 82 32.22 -15.77 -16.61
N GLN A 83 30.91 -15.53 -16.51
CA GLN A 83 30.00 -15.73 -17.65
C GLN A 83 30.30 -14.74 -18.78
N CYS A 84 30.68 -15.29 -19.93
CA CYS A 84 30.83 -14.57 -21.19
C CYS A 84 29.78 -15.00 -22.20
N ASP A 85 29.54 -14.17 -23.23
CA ASP A 85 28.71 -14.51 -24.37
C ASP A 85 29.46 -15.38 -25.41
N GLU A 86 28.81 -15.66 -26.53
CA GLU A 86 29.38 -16.45 -27.64
C GLU A 86 30.63 -15.81 -28.28
N ASN A 87 30.79 -14.50 -28.17
CA ASN A 87 31.93 -13.73 -28.66
C ASN A 87 33.01 -13.52 -27.59
N LYS A 88 32.86 -14.17 -26.43
CA LYS A 88 33.73 -14.03 -25.25
C LYS A 88 33.75 -12.63 -24.64
N GLY A 89 32.69 -11.85 -24.86
CA GLY A 89 32.43 -10.61 -24.14
C GLY A 89 31.86 -10.91 -22.75
N LEU A 90 32.26 -10.14 -21.74
CA LEU A 90 31.83 -10.35 -20.35
C LEU A 90 30.37 -9.90 -20.18
N THR A 91 29.48 -10.80 -19.78
CA THR A 91 28.06 -10.48 -19.58
C THR A 91 27.84 -9.68 -18.28
N LEU A 92 26.67 -9.06 -18.11
CA LEU A 92 26.32 -8.35 -16.86
C LEU A 92 26.43 -9.27 -15.64
N LYS A 93 25.95 -10.52 -15.76
CA LYS A 93 26.07 -11.51 -14.70
C LYS A 93 27.54 -11.86 -14.43
N GLY A 94 28.35 -12.08 -15.47
CA GLY A 94 29.78 -12.32 -15.31
C GLY A 94 30.52 -11.16 -14.65
N PHE A 95 30.15 -9.93 -14.99
CA PHE A 95 30.69 -8.71 -14.39
C PHE A 95 30.34 -8.59 -12.90
N LYS A 96 29.09 -8.90 -12.54
CA LYS A 96 28.65 -8.95 -11.14
C LYS A 96 29.34 -10.08 -10.36
N ASP A 97 29.46 -11.27 -10.94
CA ASP A 97 30.13 -12.42 -10.31
C ASP A 97 31.63 -12.11 -10.06
N MET A 98 32.27 -11.39 -10.98
CA MET A 98 33.66 -10.90 -10.83
C MET A 98 33.78 -9.97 -9.64
N TYR A 99 32.93 -8.95 -9.54
CA TYR A 99 32.92 -8.03 -8.41
C TYR A 99 32.48 -8.67 -7.10
N HIS A 100 31.59 -9.66 -7.13
CA HIS A 100 31.23 -10.45 -5.95
C HIS A 100 32.44 -11.20 -5.40
N THR A 101 33.19 -11.87 -6.28
CA THR A 101 34.41 -12.61 -5.92
C THR A 101 35.46 -11.68 -5.33
N GLN A 102 35.76 -10.56 -5.99
CA GLN A 102 36.71 -9.55 -5.51
C GLN A 102 36.26 -8.94 -4.18
N SER A 103 34.99 -8.55 -4.05
CA SER A 103 34.48 -7.91 -2.83
C SER A 103 34.42 -8.84 -1.64
N SER A 104 34.21 -10.14 -1.89
CA SER A 104 34.25 -11.16 -0.85
C SER A 104 35.67 -11.38 -0.31
N ALA A 105 36.67 -11.38 -1.20
CA ALA A 105 38.07 -11.61 -0.85
C ALA A 105 38.79 -10.35 -0.35
N GLU A 106 38.68 -9.25 -1.10
CA GLU A 106 39.43 -8.00 -0.94
C GLU A 106 38.50 -6.78 -1.09
N PRO A 107 37.56 -6.55 -0.15
CA PRO A 107 36.57 -5.46 -0.24
C PRO A 107 37.19 -4.06 -0.37
N MET A 108 38.37 -3.85 0.21
CA MET A 108 39.09 -2.57 0.09
C MET A 108 39.63 -2.31 -1.32
N GLU A 109 39.86 -3.36 -2.11
CA GLU A 109 40.26 -3.21 -3.51
C GLU A 109 39.05 -2.79 -4.36
N THR A 110 37.91 -3.46 -4.18
CA THR A 110 36.63 -3.02 -4.79
C THR A 110 36.31 -1.57 -4.42
N TRP A 111 36.51 -1.17 -3.17
CA TRP A 111 36.27 0.21 -2.73
C TRP A 111 37.15 1.23 -3.44
N ARG A 112 38.41 0.87 -3.69
CA ARG A 112 39.32 1.70 -4.48
C ARG A 112 38.79 1.86 -5.91
N ASP A 113 38.28 0.78 -6.51
CA ASP A 113 37.69 0.83 -7.85
C ASP A 113 36.47 1.75 -7.86
N MET A 114 35.55 1.61 -6.90
CA MET A 114 34.36 2.47 -6.79
C MET A 114 34.72 3.95 -6.62
N LYS A 115 35.78 4.26 -5.88
CA LYS A 115 36.28 5.63 -5.74
C LYS A 115 36.87 6.17 -7.05
N LYS A 116 37.63 5.37 -7.79
CA LYS A 116 38.17 5.76 -9.12
C LYS A 116 37.06 5.94 -10.16
N LEU A 117 35.98 5.15 -10.03
CA LEU A 117 34.82 5.20 -10.91
C LEU A 117 33.76 6.24 -10.48
N GLY A 118 33.92 6.87 -9.30
CA GLY A 118 33.06 7.96 -8.82
C GLY A 118 31.76 7.53 -8.12
N PHE A 119 31.68 6.28 -7.63
CA PHE A 119 30.49 5.72 -6.98
C PHE A 119 30.62 5.55 -5.45
N ASP A 120 31.75 5.93 -4.86
CA ASP A 120 31.99 5.83 -3.41
C ASP A 120 30.99 6.66 -2.59
N LYS A 121 30.73 7.91 -3.01
CA LYS A 121 29.74 8.78 -2.35
C LYS A 121 28.33 8.23 -2.45
N GLU A 122 27.93 7.73 -3.62
CA GLU A 122 26.58 7.18 -3.83
C GLU A 122 26.33 5.97 -2.91
N LEU A 123 27.31 5.07 -2.77
CA LEU A 123 27.20 3.91 -1.87
C LEU A 123 27.11 4.33 -0.40
N ILE A 124 27.89 5.34 0.02
CA ILE A 124 27.80 5.90 1.38
C ILE A 124 26.45 6.57 1.61
N GLU A 125 26.00 7.42 0.70
CA GLU A 125 24.74 8.16 0.81
C GLU A 125 23.53 7.21 0.86
N LYS A 126 23.53 6.13 0.07
CA LYS A 126 22.47 5.11 0.09
C LYS A 126 22.45 4.29 1.37
N ARG A 127 23.61 3.87 1.88
CA ARG A 127 23.71 3.24 3.21
C ARG A 127 23.23 4.18 4.30
N ASP A 128 23.69 5.43 4.26
CA ASP A 128 23.30 6.42 5.25
C ASP A 128 21.80 6.70 5.15
N ALA A 129 21.20 6.71 3.96
CA ALA A 129 19.75 6.78 3.75
C ALA A 129 19.01 5.54 4.33
N ALA A 130 19.57 4.34 4.21
CA ALA A 130 19.03 3.12 4.80
C ALA A 130 19.13 3.08 6.34
N LEU A 131 20.12 3.78 6.91
CA LEU A 131 20.34 3.95 8.35
C LEU A 131 19.66 5.19 8.93
N ARG A 132 18.88 5.92 8.13
CA ARG A 132 18.16 7.11 8.57
C ARG A 132 16.70 6.81 8.80
N CYS A 133 16.12 7.46 9.81
CA CYS A 133 14.67 7.50 9.95
C CYS A 133 14.06 8.02 8.64
N ARG A 134 13.15 7.24 8.06
CA ARG A 134 12.61 7.52 6.72
C ARG A 134 11.83 8.83 6.62
N VAL A 135 11.39 9.35 7.76
CA VAL A 135 10.59 10.57 7.84
C VAL A 135 11.41 11.79 8.29
N CYS A 136 12.39 11.67 9.20
CA CYS A 136 13.21 12.81 9.65
C CYS A 136 14.62 12.89 9.03
N LYS A 137 15.03 11.87 8.28
CA LYS A 137 16.34 11.77 7.61
C LYS A 137 17.58 11.83 8.54
N GLU A 138 17.39 11.73 9.86
CA GLU A 138 18.47 11.59 10.86
C GLU A 138 18.92 10.12 11.03
N PRO A 139 20.21 9.84 11.30
CA PRO A 139 20.71 8.50 11.54
C PRO A 139 20.00 7.86 12.74
N SER A 140 19.33 6.72 12.55
CA SER A 140 18.55 6.06 13.60
C SER A 140 18.56 4.54 13.41
N THR A 141 18.93 3.82 14.47
CA THR A 141 18.73 2.36 14.62
C THR A 141 17.32 2.02 15.14
N LEU A 142 16.38 2.98 15.15
CA LEU A 142 15.15 2.93 15.94
C LEU A 142 13.88 3.22 15.13
N VAL A 143 12.82 2.50 15.50
CA VAL A 143 11.49 2.46 14.88
C VAL A 143 10.61 3.62 15.39
N CYS A 144 9.88 4.29 14.48
CA CYS A 144 8.99 5.43 14.78
C CYS A 144 7.69 4.94 15.44
N SER A 145 7.24 5.55 16.54
CA SER A 145 6.20 4.95 17.42
C SER A 145 5.16 5.94 17.98
N ARG A 146 5.26 7.23 17.65
CA ARG A 146 4.33 8.26 18.14
C ARG A 146 3.98 9.26 17.05
N CYS A 147 2.80 9.86 17.19
CA CYS A 147 2.33 11.00 16.41
C CYS A 147 2.10 12.20 17.35
N LYS A 148 2.80 13.31 17.14
CA LYS A 148 2.54 14.61 17.77
C LYS A 148 1.60 15.41 16.86
N VAL A 149 0.50 15.92 17.42
CA VAL A 149 -0.56 16.59 16.66
C VAL A 149 -0.73 18.02 17.18
N VAL A 150 -0.91 18.97 16.27
CA VAL A 150 -1.14 20.39 16.58
C VAL A 150 -2.39 20.90 15.89
N ARG A 151 -3.10 21.74 16.65
CA ARG A 151 -4.18 22.57 16.16
C ARG A 151 -3.76 24.03 16.36
N TYR A 152 -3.52 24.72 15.25
CA TYR A 152 -3.13 26.14 15.17
C TYR A 152 -1.78 26.53 15.81
N CYS A 153 -1.19 27.56 15.22
CA CYS A 153 0.06 28.23 15.60
C CYS A 153 0.07 28.51 17.11
N ASP A 154 0.79 27.68 17.88
CA ASP A 154 1.54 28.01 19.12
C ASP A 154 1.89 26.70 19.88
N ALA A 155 3.02 26.10 19.50
CA ALA A 155 3.70 24.93 20.10
C ALA A 155 2.99 23.55 20.04
N LEU A 156 3.75 22.52 19.63
CA LEU A 156 3.39 21.09 19.61
C LEU A 156 3.15 20.52 21.02
N ASN A 157 2.02 20.86 21.66
CA ASN A 157 1.79 20.54 23.08
C ASN A 157 0.93 19.28 23.33
N THR A 158 0.31 18.68 22.30
CA THR A 158 -0.49 17.45 22.44
C THR A 158 0.24 16.25 21.85
N VAL A 159 0.54 15.27 22.70
CA VAL A 159 1.18 14.00 22.31
C VAL A 159 0.10 12.91 22.27
N ILE A 160 0.02 12.17 21.16
CA ILE A 160 -0.87 11.03 21.02
C ILE A 160 -0.02 9.75 21.00
N ASP A 161 -0.21 8.91 22.00
CA ASP A 161 0.46 7.62 22.10
C ASP A 161 -0.04 6.67 21.02
N GLY A 162 0.88 6.07 20.28
CA GLY A 162 0.57 5.03 19.31
C GLY A 162 0.28 3.68 20.00
N LYS A 163 -0.68 2.94 19.46
CA LYS A 163 -0.84 1.51 19.72
C LYS A 163 -0.03 0.73 18.69
N THR A 164 0.81 -0.20 19.15
CA THR A 164 1.58 -1.07 18.25
C THR A 164 0.64 -2.02 17.52
N ALA A 165 0.91 -2.26 16.24
CA ALA A 165 0.27 -3.25 15.41
C ALA A 165 1.23 -4.42 15.08
N GLY A 166 2.38 -4.50 15.75
CA GLY A 166 3.39 -5.54 15.52
C GLY A 166 4.40 -5.18 14.43
N LEU A 167 5.18 -6.18 14.00
CA LEU A 167 6.31 -6.02 13.09
C LEU A 167 5.97 -6.52 11.68
N VAL A 168 6.48 -5.87 10.65
CA VAL A 168 6.43 -6.34 9.26
C VAL A 168 7.85 -6.52 8.76
N THR A 169 8.14 -7.68 8.15
CA THR A 169 9.44 -7.93 7.53
C THR A 169 9.46 -7.33 6.13
N GLU A 170 10.35 -6.37 5.89
CA GLU A 170 10.52 -5.70 4.59
C GLU A 170 11.63 -6.37 3.78
N THR A 171 12.73 -6.80 4.41
CA THR A 171 13.80 -7.55 3.74
C THR A 171 14.42 -8.57 4.70
N ALA A 172 15.35 -9.40 4.22
CA ALA A 172 16.00 -10.41 5.05
C ALA A 172 16.77 -9.76 6.22
N GLY A 173 16.21 -9.89 7.43
CA GLY A 173 16.79 -9.31 8.65
C GLY A 173 16.40 -7.85 8.93
N GLU A 174 15.46 -7.28 8.17
CA GLU A 174 14.91 -5.95 8.40
C GLU A 174 13.41 -6.02 8.68
N THR A 175 13.02 -5.51 9.84
CA THR A 175 11.62 -5.38 10.26
C THR A 175 11.28 -3.93 10.55
N VAL A 176 10.04 -3.55 10.27
CA VAL A 176 9.45 -2.27 10.63
C VAL A 176 8.30 -2.51 11.60
N ALA A 177 8.17 -1.69 12.65
CA ALA A 177 6.98 -1.76 13.49
C ALA A 177 5.88 -0.86 12.94
N CYS A 178 4.66 -1.37 12.94
CA CYS A 178 3.46 -0.63 12.55
C CYS A 178 2.81 -0.03 13.80
N TRP A 179 2.30 1.19 13.68
CA TRP A 179 1.66 1.91 14.77
C TRP A 179 0.38 2.58 14.28
N SER A 180 -0.58 2.71 15.17
CA SER A 180 -1.81 3.46 14.92
C SER A 180 -1.98 4.50 16.02
N ALA A 181 -2.42 5.70 15.66
CA ALA A 181 -2.75 6.78 16.59
C ALA A 181 -4.08 7.39 16.18
N LEU A 182 -4.94 7.73 17.15
CA LEU A 182 -6.23 8.34 16.89
C LEU A 182 -6.17 9.86 17.06
N MET A 183 -6.46 10.59 15.97
CA MET A 183 -6.82 12.00 16.06
C MET A 183 -8.34 12.12 16.14
N ALA A 184 -8.85 12.70 17.22
CA ALA A 184 -10.29 12.84 17.47
C ALA A 184 -10.71 14.31 17.55
N ASN A 185 -12.03 14.54 17.38
CA ASN A 185 -12.65 15.87 17.50
C ASN A 185 -12.02 16.92 16.56
N LEU A 186 -11.69 16.50 15.34
CA LEU A 186 -11.19 17.38 14.29
C LEU A 186 -12.35 18.21 13.74
N GLU A 187 -12.14 19.51 13.62
CA GLU A 187 -13.14 20.42 13.08
C GLU A 187 -13.06 20.48 11.55
N PRO A 188 -14.20 20.40 10.83
CA PRO A 188 -14.24 20.63 9.39
C PRO A 188 -13.58 21.96 9.01
N GLY A 189 -12.81 21.96 7.92
CA GLY A 189 -12.10 23.14 7.41
C GLY A 189 -10.80 23.46 8.15
N ALA A 190 -10.51 22.79 9.28
CA ALA A 190 -9.27 23.02 10.02
C ALA A 190 -8.07 22.38 9.29
N THR A 191 -6.98 23.13 9.19
CA THR A 191 -5.67 22.57 8.85
C THR A 191 -5.03 21.99 10.11
N ILE A 192 -4.69 20.70 10.05
CA ILE A 192 -4.04 19.95 11.12
C ILE A 192 -2.57 19.81 10.75
N PHE A 193 -1.69 20.22 11.66
CA PHE A 193 -0.25 20.01 11.53
C PHE A 193 0.17 18.86 12.44
N TYR A 194 1.00 17.96 11.96
CA TYR A 194 1.44 16.81 12.74
C TYR A 194 2.86 16.41 12.39
N ALA A 195 3.56 15.80 13.34
CA ALA A 195 4.89 15.23 13.15
C ALA A 195 4.97 13.92 13.90
N LEU A 196 5.73 12.95 13.41
CA LEU A 196 5.95 11.70 14.14
C LEU A 196 7.14 11.86 15.09
N GLU A 197 7.14 11.15 16.20
CA GLU A 197 8.27 11.14 17.14
C GLU A 197 8.97 9.78 17.08
N THR A 198 10.30 9.84 16.93
CA THR A 198 11.21 8.70 16.89
C THR A 198 11.67 8.36 18.30
N GLY A 199 11.87 7.08 18.63
CA GLY A 199 12.47 6.68 19.92
C GLY A 199 11.50 6.21 21.02
N ALA A 200 10.46 5.43 20.69
CA ALA A 200 9.91 4.55 21.74
C ALA A 200 10.93 3.52 22.16
N SER A 201 10.97 3.22 23.45
CA SER A 201 11.53 1.95 23.91
C SER A 201 10.82 0.81 23.19
N GLU A 202 11.57 -0.06 22.52
CA GLU A 202 11.07 -1.31 21.95
C GLU A 202 10.16 -2.01 22.96
N GLN A 203 8.91 -2.25 22.60
CA GLN A 203 8.17 -3.35 23.21
C GLN A 203 8.29 -4.53 22.27
N THR A 204 9.11 -5.49 22.70
CA THR A 204 9.33 -6.80 22.10
C THR A 204 8.09 -7.67 22.26
N THR A 205 6.98 -7.34 21.58
CA THR A 205 5.88 -8.29 21.42
C THR A 205 5.93 -8.82 20.00
N THR A 206 6.71 -9.89 19.84
CA THR A 206 6.92 -10.60 18.58
C THR A 206 5.75 -11.54 18.21
N SER A 207 4.73 -11.70 19.06
CA SER A 207 3.96 -12.93 19.03
C SER A 207 2.49 -12.87 19.51
N SER A 208 1.79 -11.76 19.35
CA SER A 208 0.33 -11.78 19.39
C SER A 208 -0.23 -10.53 18.71
N LEU A 209 -1.39 -10.64 18.09
CA LEU A 209 -2.27 -9.49 17.81
C LEU A 209 -2.80 -8.89 19.15
N ASP A 210 -1.92 -8.69 20.14
CA ASP A 210 -2.24 -8.00 21.40
C ASP A 210 -2.01 -6.50 21.22
N PHE A 211 -3.09 -5.83 20.84
CA PHE A 211 -3.11 -4.43 20.43
C PHE A 211 -3.43 -3.47 21.59
N THR A 212 -3.31 -3.93 22.83
CA THR A 212 -3.64 -3.12 24.01
C THR A 212 -2.44 -2.39 24.58
N THR A 213 -1.23 -2.75 24.16
CA THR A 213 0.00 -2.23 24.76
C THR A 213 0.34 -0.84 24.23
N LEU A 214 0.32 0.15 25.14
CA LEU A 214 0.74 1.53 24.88
C LEU A 214 2.26 1.62 24.93
N SER A 215 2.85 2.23 23.91
CA SER A 215 4.26 2.58 23.96
C SER A 215 4.46 4.00 24.46
N LYS A 216 5.42 4.16 25.38
CA LYS A 216 5.89 5.46 25.86
C LYS A 216 7.22 5.77 25.15
N SER A 217 7.36 6.96 24.57
CA SER A 217 8.64 7.49 24.10
C SER A 217 9.30 8.33 25.19
N ASP A 218 10.63 8.25 25.25
CA ASP A 218 11.48 8.99 26.20
C ASP A 218 12.07 10.26 25.56
N GLY A 219 11.34 10.89 24.63
CA GLY A 219 11.69 12.21 24.07
C GLY A 219 12.71 12.21 22.93
N GLY A 220 12.52 11.36 21.92
CA GLY A 220 13.38 11.35 20.73
C GLY A 220 13.03 12.38 19.65
N ALA A 221 13.75 12.35 18.53
CA ALA A 221 13.65 13.36 17.48
C ALA A 221 12.28 13.35 16.78
N THR A 222 11.79 14.51 16.37
CA THR A 222 10.56 14.63 15.58
C THR A 222 10.85 14.64 14.09
N THR A 223 9.91 14.16 13.30
CA THR A 223 9.94 14.28 11.84
C THR A 223 9.69 15.70 11.39
N GLU A 224 9.87 15.92 10.08
CA GLU A 224 9.32 17.12 9.46
C GLU A 224 7.81 17.23 9.76
N THR A 225 7.36 18.47 9.93
CA THR A 225 5.95 18.75 10.17
C THR A 225 5.18 18.59 8.87
N MET A 226 4.29 17.62 8.86
CA MET A 226 3.30 17.39 7.82
C MET A 226 2.02 18.15 8.16
N ASN A 227 1.14 18.30 7.18
CA ASN A 227 -0.19 18.86 7.42
C ASN A 227 -1.23 18.29 6.45
N PHE A 228 -2.47 18.28 6.91
CA PHE A 228 -3.64 18.01 6.10
C PHE A 228 -4.79 18.95 6.47
N THR A 229 -5.78 19.07 5.60
CA THR A 229 -6.98 19.86 5.89
C THR A 229 -8.18 18.92 6.05
N VAL A 230 -8.92 19.08 7.13
CA VAL A 230 -10.17 18.35 7.35
C VAL A 230 -11.19 18.82 6.31
N PRO A 231 -11.74 17.94 5.47
CA PRO A 231 -12.68 18.37 4.43
C PRO A 231 -13.91 19.08 5.01
N GLU A 232 -14.30 20.19 4.39
CA GLU A 232 -15.55 20.91 4.67
C GLU A 232 -16.42 20.93 3.41
N GLY A 233 -17.73 20.73 3.55
CA GLY A 233 -18.67 20.78 2.43
C GLY A 233 -18.71 19.49 1.60
N GLU A 234 -18.67 19.64 0.26
CA GLU A 234 -18.74 18.50 -0.67
C GLU A 234 -17.42 17.73 -0.66
N ILE A 235 -17.47 16.45 -0.27
CA ILE A 235 -16.32 15.57 -0.18
C ILE A 235 -16.25 14.73 -1.46
N THR A 236 -15.07 14.70 -2.07
CA THR A 236 -14.75 13.93 -3.28
C THR A 236 -13.76 12.85 -2.92
N TRP A 237 -14.07 11.61 -3.25
CA TRP A 237 -13.20 10.46 -3.04
C TRP A 237 -12.60 10.01 -4.36
N ALA A 238 -11.28 9.86 -4.43
CA ALA A 238 -10.64 9.10 -5.50
C ALA A 238 -10.87 7.61 -5.26
N VAL A 239 -11.20 6.86 -6.29
CA VAL A 239 -11.65 5.47 -6.18
C VAL A 239 -10.94 4.60 -7.21
N PHE A 240 -10.34 3.51 -6.73
CA PHE A 240 -9.74 2.46 -7.56
C PHE A 240 -9.58 1.17 -6.73
N GLY A 241 -9.35 0.04 -7.38
CA GLY A 241 -8.69 -1.15 -6.80
C GLY A 241 -7.53 -1.54 -7.71
N ASP A 242 -6.70 -2.52 -7.36
CA ASP A 242 -5.80 -3.17 -8.33
C ASP A 242 -4.61 -2.29 -8.81
N MET A 243 -3.94 -1.59 -7.89
CA MET A 243 -2.84 -0.65 -8.22
C MET A 243 -1.49 -1.30 -8.42
N GLY A 244 -1.13 -2.30 -7.63
CA GLY A 244 0.24 -2.82 -7.63
C GLY A 244 1.26 -1.83 -7.08
N ALA A 245 2.47 -2.33 -6.83
CA ALA A 245 3.59 -1.49 -6.41
C ALA A 245 4.42 -1.07 -7.63
N PRO A 246 4.87 0.20 -7.73
CA PRO A 246 5.75 0.63 -8.83
C PRO A 246 6.96 -0.28 -9.08
N MET A 247 7.51 -0.92 -8.05
CA MET A 247 8.66 -1.82 -8.21
C MET A 247 8.38 -3.07 -9.05
N GLN A 248 7.12 -3.46 -9.23
CA GLN A 248 6.75 -4.61 -10.05
C GLN A 248 6.94 -4.35 -11.53
N GLN A 249 7.22 -3.09 -11.91
CA GLN A 249 7.45 -2.63 -13.28
C GLN A 249 6.21 -2.83 -14.17
N HIS A 250 6.40 -2.79 -15.49
CA HIS A 250 5.34 -2.88 -16.48
C HIS A 250 4.27 -1.79 -16.27
N ALA A 251 3.00 -2.18 -16.12
CA ALA A 251 1.89 -1.27 -15.89
C ALA A 251 1.66 -0.92 -14.41
N ALA A 252 2.41 -1.52 -13.48
CA ALA A 252 2.19 -1.36 -12.04
C ALA A 252 2.25 0.11 -11.59
N ALA A 253 1.21 0.54 -10.89
CA ALA A 253 0.94 1.90 -10.44
C ALA A 253 1.04 3.00 -11.53
N VAL A 254 0.77 2.69 -12.80
CA VAL A 254 0.94 3.69 -13.89
C VAL A 254 0.04 4.93 -13.74
N SER A 255 -1.09 4.81 -13.05
CA SER A 255 -1.98 5.95 -12.73
C SER A 255 -1.56 6.75 -11.49
N LEU A 256 -0.61 6.25 -10.68
CA LEU A 256 -0.20 6.88 -9.41
C LEU A 256 0.38 8.29 -9.59
N PRO A 257 1.25 8.58 -10.58
CA PRO A 257 1.75 9.95 -10.77
C PRO A 257 0.62 10.96 -11.06
N ALA A 258 -0.37 10.59 -11.86
CA ALA A 258 -1.54 11.42 -12.13
C ALA A 258 -2.38 11.65 -10.87
N LEU A 259 -2.54 10.61 -10.05
CA LEU A 259 -3.24 10.67 -8.76
C LEU A 259 -2.52 11.57 -7.74
N LYS A 260 -1.20 11.50 -7.67
CA LYS A 260 -0.36 12.40 -6.84
C LYS A 260 -0.49 13.86 -7.29
N ASN A 261 -0.41 14.10 -8.61
CA ASN A 261 -0.54 15.44 -9.19
C ASN A 261 -1.93 16.03 -8.94
N ALA A 262 -3.00 15.25 -9.11
CA ALA A 262 -4.37 15.72 -8.88
C ALA A 262 -4.62 16.17 -7.43
N LEU A 263 -3.94 15.56 -6.45
CA LEU A 263 -3.99 16.05 -5.07
C LEU A 263 -3.13 17.29 -4.87
N ALA A 264 -1.87 17.25 -5.31
CA ALA A 264 -0.88 18.28 -5.00
C ALA A 264 -1.14 19.61 -5.72
N VAL A 265 -1.63 19.56 -6.96
CA VAL A 265 -1.82 20.74 -7.82
C VAL A 265 -3.26 21.22 -7.78
N ASP A 266 -4.22 20.30 -7.87
CA ASP A 266 -5.62 20.67 -8.10
C ASP A 266 -6.48 20.56 -6.84
N GLY A 267 -5.99 19.91 -5.77
CA GLY A 267 -6.81 19.58 -4.61
C GLY A 267 -8.06 18.78 -4.99
N ALA A 268 -7.96 17.92 -6.02
CA ALA A 268 -9.11 17.35 -6.72
C ALA A 268 -9.95 16.37 -5.88
N TYR A 269 -9.37 15.83 -4.80
CA TYR A 269 -10.03 14.88 -3.92
C TYR A 269 -9.59 15.06 -2.47
N HIS A 270 -10.42 14.53 -1.57
CA HIS A 270 -10.37 14.70 -0.13
C HIS A 270 -10.10 13.37 0.61
N GLY A 271 -10.04 12.26 -0.12
CA GLY A 271 -9.80 10.92 0.40
C GLY A 271 -9.66 9.91 -0.73
N VAL A 272 -9.13 8.73 -0.40
CA VAL A 272 -8.95 7.61 -1.33
C VAL A 272 -9.72 6.39 -0.83
N LEU A 273 -10.44 5.72 -1.73
CA LEU A 273 -10.98 4.39 -1.55
C LEU A 273 -10.16 3.43 -2.42
N ASN A 274 -9.36 2.59 -1.79
CA ASN A 274 -8.64 1.52 -2.45
C ASN A 274 -9.35 0.18 -2.22
N ILE A 275 -10.00 -0.37 -3.24
CA ILE A 275 -10.97 -1.46 -3.09
C ILE A 275 -10.27 -2.83 -3.30
N GLY A 276 -9.14 -3.05 -2.64
CA GLY A 276 -8.41 -4.32 -2.63
C GLY A 276 -7.42 -4.52 -3.79
N ASP A 277 -6.62 -5.59 -3.69
CA ASP A 277 -5.46 -5.88 -4.53
C ASP A 277 -4.46 -4.71 -4.52
N LEU A 278 -3.81 -4.54 -3.37
CA LEU A 278 -3.04 -3.35 -3.05
C LEU A 278 -1.73 -3.30 -3.82
N SER A 279 -0.71 -3.94 -3.30
CA SER A 279 0.63 -3.97 -3.88
C SER A 279 0.85 -5.19 -4.75
N TYR A 280 -0.16 -6.05 -4.92
CA TYR A 280 -0.02 -7.38 -5.53
C TYR A 280 1.04 -8.18 -4.76
N GLU A 281 0.71 -8.45 -3.50
CA GLU A 281 1.53 -8.97 -2.37
C GLU A 281 2.12 -7.87 -1.48
N LEU A 282 1.55 -7.70 -0.28
CA LEU A 282 1.98 -6.69 0.70
C LEU A 282 3.14 -7.19 1.56
N THR A 283 4.13 -7.83 0.93
CA THR A 283 5.24 -8.49 1.61
C THR A 283 6.58 -8.02 1.10
N GLY A 284 7.59 -8.12 1.96
CA GLY A 284 8.97 -7.86 1.60
C GLY A 284 9.18 -6.47 0.97
N PRO A 285 10.13 -6.34 0.03
CA PRO A 285 10.41 -5.06 -0.60
C PRO A 285 9.17 -4.50 -1.32
N ASN A 286 8.34 -5.36 -1.91
CA ASN A 286 7.17 -4.97 -2.67
C ASN A 286 6.16 -4.19 -1.82
N GLY A 287 5.85 -4.73 -0.63
CA GLY A 287 5.00 -4.04 0.34
C GLY A 287 5.62 -2.73 0.83
N GLN A 288 6.94 -2.69 1.05
CA GLN A 288 7.68 -1.48 1.41
C GLN A 288 7.49 -0.36 0.38
N ASN A 289 7.80 -0.65 -0.89
CA ASN A 289 7.71 0.32 -1.97
C ASN A 289 6.30 0.85 -2.15
N TYR A 290 5.29 -0.02 -2.04
CA TYR A 290 3.90 0.42 -2.14
C TYR A 290 3.54 1.45 -1.06
N MET A 291 3.95 1.21 0.18
CA MET A 291 3.66 2.14 1.28
C MET A 291 4.43 3.47 1.13
N GLU A 292 5.69 3.41 0.69
CA GLU A 292 6.49 4.62 0.42
C GLU A 292 5.89 5.44 -0.71
N GLU A 293 5.47 4.79 -1.79
CA GLU A 293 4.96 5.46 -2.98
C GLU A 293 3.59 6.11 -2.73
N LEU A 294 2.82 5.61 -1.77
CA LEU A 294 1.56 6.22 -1.35
C LEU A 294 1.71 7.27 -0.24
N GLU A 295 2.89 7.46 0.36
CA GLU A 295 3.09 8.40 1.47
C GLU A 295 2.70 9.84 1.08
N ASP A 296 3.05 10.25 -0.15
CA ASP A 296 2.69 11.56 -0.68
C ASP A 296 1.18 11.80 -0.65
N ILE A 297 0.35 10.75 -0.77
CA ILE A 297 -1.11 10.88 -0.75
C ILE A 297 -1.64 10.70 0.67
N THR A 298 -1.25 9.60 1.33
CA THR A 298 -1.81 9.14 2.60
C THR A 298 -1.40 10.00 3.80
N SER A 299 -0.34 10.80 3.68
CA SER A 299 0.01 11.85 4.66
C SER A 299 -0.91 13.08 4.61
N ARG A 300 -1.69 13.25 3.53
CA ARG A 300 -2.51 14.46 3.29
C ARG A 300 -4.00 14.19 3.24
N VAL A 301 -4.42 12.99 2.89
CA VAL A 301 -5.84 12.60 2.86
C VAL A 301 -6.01 11.16 3.35
N PRO A 302 -7.14 10.81 3.99
CA PRO A 302 -7.39 9.45 4.43
C PRO A 302 -7.47 8.49 3.24
N MET A 303 -6.90 7.30 3.42
CA MET A 303 -7.10 6.16 2.52
C MET A 303 -7.82 5.04 3.28
N MET A 304 -8.99 4.65 2.78
CA MET A 304 -9.76 3.53 3.28
C MET A 304 -9.62 2.36 2.31
N THR A 305 -9.44 1.15 2.84
CA THR A 305 -9.15 -0.02 2.04
C THR A 305 -9.82 -1.30 2.55
N THR A 306 -10.00 -2.29 1.68
CA THR A 306 -10.28 -3.69 2.05
C THR A 306 -9.21 -4.59 1.43
N VAL A 307 -9.36 -5.90 1.60
CA VAL A 307 -8.55 -6.96 1.01
C VAL A 307 -9.13 -7.39 -0.34
N GLY A 308 -8.26 -7.73 -1.28
CA GLY A 308 -8.58 -8.47 -2.48
C GLY A 308 -7.94 -9.86 -2.48
N ASN A 309 -7.99 -10.56 -3.60
CA ASN A 309 -7.40 -11.89 -3.68
C ASN A 309 -5.88 -11.88 -3.55
N HIS A 310 -5.17 -10.84 -3.99
CA HIS A 310 -3.72 -10.76 -3.82
C HIS A 310 -3.26 -10.55 -2.37
N GLU A 311 -4.17 -10.18 -1.47
CA GLU A 311 -3.90 -10.21 -0.03
C GLU A 311 -3.95 -11.65 0.55
N TYR A 312 -4.59 -12.61 -0.14
CA TYR A 312 -4.71 -14.02 0.27
C TYR A 312 -3.95 -15.05 -0.60
N GLN A 313 -3.93 -14.89 -1.93
CA GLN A 313 -3.78 -15.96 -2.92
C GLN A 313 -2.32 -16.42 -3.17
N TYR A 314 -1.30 -15.60 -2.93
CA TYR A 314 0.03 -15.85 -3.52
C TYR A 314 1.30 -15.83 -2.67
N ALA A 315 1.28 -15.53 -1.37
CA ALA A 315 2.55 -15.60 -0.66
C ALA A 315 3.01 -17.08 -0.53
N LEU A 316 4.29 -17.37 -0.79
CA LEU A 316 4.97 -18.61 -0.39
C LEU A 316 4.78 -18.95 1.12
N ALA A 317 4.26 -17.97 1.87
CA ALA A 317 3.44 -18.14 3.05
C ALA A 317 2.22 -17.17 2.98
N PRO A 318 1.01 -17.57 2.55
CA PRO A 318 -0.17 -16.69 2.38
C PRO A 318 -0.51 -15.93 3.67
N ALA A 319 -0.15 -16.53 4.81
CA ALA A 319 -0.04 -15.90 6.12
C ALA A 319 0.57 -14.49 6.11
N LEU A 320 1.65 -14.25 5.38
CA LEU A 320 2.45 -13.02 5.49
C LEU A 320 1.79 -11.82 4.82
N SER A 321 1.10 -11.99 3.68
CA SER A 321 0.47 -10.87 2.97
C SER A 321 -0.73 -10.34 3.75
N VAL A 322 -1.67 -11.22 4.13
CA VAL A 322 -2.82 -10.86 4.96
C VAL A 322 -2.40 -10.40 6.35
N GLN A 323 -1.38 -11.01 6.97
CA GLN A 323 -0.84 -10.53 8.24
C GLN A 323 -0.29 -9.11 8.10
N ASN A 324 0.47 -8.81 7.05
CA ASN A 324 0.99 -7.47 6.83
C ASN A 324 -0.13 -6.46 6.58
N TYR A 325 -1.21 -6.86 5.88
CA TYR A 325 -2.41 -6.03 5.74
C TYR A 325 -2.99 -5.67 7.11
N TYR A 326 -3.20 -6.69 7.96
CA TYR A 326 -3.72 -6.51 9.31
C TYR A 326 -2.88 -5.50 10.10
N ARG A 327 -1.55 -5.63 10.05
CA ARG A 327 -0.62 -4.77 10.79
C ARG A 327 -0.55 -3.34 10.25
N ARG A 328 -0.42 -3.17 8.93
CA ARG A 328 -0.26 -1.85 8.29
C ARG A 328 -1.53 -1.02 8.34
N PHE A 329 -2.70 -1.65 8.28
CA PHE A 329 -4.01 -0.98 8.29
C PHE A 329 -4.79 -1.19 9.61
N GLN A 330 -4.10 -1.50 10.71
CA GLN A 330 -4.71 -1.73 12.03
C GLN A 330 -5.52 -0.51 12.53
N GLY A 331 -5.17 0.69 12.09
CA GLY A 331 -5.92 1.91 12.41
C GLY A 331 -7.38 1.85 11.96
N ILE A 332 -7.69 1.09 10.90
CA ILE A 332 -9.07 0.85 10.46
C ILE A 332 -9.81 -0.02 11.48
N THR A 333 -9.21 -1.13 11.93
CA THR A 333 -9.76 -1.99 12.99
C THR A 333 -10.05 -1.19 14.26
N LEU A 334 -9.10 -0.37 14.70
CA LEU A 334 -9.19 0.44 15.92
C LEU A 334 -10.09 1.68 15.77
N GLY A 335 -10.43 2.05 14.55
CA GLY A 335 -11.26 3.20 14.20
C GLY A 335 -12.62 2.75 13.66
N ALA A 336 -12.76 2.74 12.34
CA ALA A 336 -14.00 2.43 11.65
C ALA A 336 -14.55 1.02 12.00
N GLY A 337 -13.67 0.02 12.14
CA GLY A 337 -14.06 -1.33 12.52
C GLY A 337 -14.68 -1.40 13.91
N ALA A 338 -14.01 -0.80 14.91
CA ALA A 338 -14.52 -0.72 16.28
C ALA A 338 -15.81 0.11 16.37
N ALA A 339 -15.88 1.25 15.68
CA ALA A 339 -17.06 2.13 15.68
C ALA A 339 -18.29 1.51 15.01
N SER A 340 -18.08 0.70 13.98
CA SER A 340 -19.16 0.00 13.26
C SER A 340 -19.54 -1.36 13.89
N GLY A 341 -18.81 -1.79 14.93
CA GLY A 341 -19.02 -3.10 15.57
C GLY A 341 -18.56 -4.29 14.73
N SER A 342 -17.76 -4.08 13.69
CA SER A 342 -17.12 -5.17 12.94
C SER A 342 -15.85 -5.67 13.63
N SER A 343 -15.16 -4.77 14.33
CA SER A 343 -13.81 -4.98 14.87
C SER A 343 -12.83 -5.59 13.85
N SER A 344 -12.96 -5.16 12.59
CA SER A 344 -12.16 -5.65 11.46
C SER A 344 -11.69 -4.51 10.59
N ASN A 345 -10.54 -4.69 9.92
CA ASN A 345 -10.09 -3.85 8.81
C ASN A 345 -10.40 -4.44 7.44
N GLU A 346 -10.98 -5.64 7.37
CA GLU A 346 -11.39 -6.24 6.10
C GLU A 346 -12.84 -5.90 5.74
N PHE A 347 -13.70 -5.76 6.76
CA PHE A 347 -15.06 -5.29 6.61
C PHE A 347 -15.44 -4.35 7.75
N TYR A 348 -16.01 -3.21 7.43
CA TYR A 348 -16.30 -2.12 8.36
C TYR A 348 -17.13 -1.04 7.65
N SER A 349 -17.69 -0.10 8.40
CA SER A 349 -18.40 1.04 7.83
C SER A 349 -17.95 2.36 8.44
N PHE A 350 -18.15 3.45 7.70
CA PHE A 350 -17.99 4.81 8.19
C PHE A 350 -18.84 5.78 7.36
N SER A 351 -19.17 6.92 7.94
CA SER A 351 -19.88 7.98 7.23
C SER A 351 -18.94 9.12 6.86
N SER A 352 -19.05 9.62 5.63
CA SER A 352 -18.31 10.78 5.13
C SER A 352 -19.27 11.70 4.37
N GLY A 353 -19.54 12.88 4.94
CA GLY A 353 -20.53 13.79 4.40
C GLY A 353 -21.90 13.13 4.29
N LEU A 354 -22.44 13.05 3.07
CA LEU A 354 -23.75 12.48 2.77
C LEU A 354 -23.73 10.98 2.45
N ILE A 355 -22.56 10.34 2.50
CA ILE A 355 -22.38 8.93 2.15
C ILE A 355 -22.10 8.11 3.41
N HIS A 356 -22.81 7.01 3.57
CA HIS A 356 -22.42 5.92 4.43
C HIS A 356 -21.70 4.85 3.60
N PHE A 357 -20.39 4.71 3.80
CA PHE A 357 -19.57 3.72 3.12
C PHE A 357 -19.53 2.42 3.93
N VAL A 358 -19.62 1.30 3.21
CA VAL A 358 -19.53 -0.03 3.78
C VAL A 358 -18.49 -0.83 2.99
N PHE A 359 -17.40 -1.21 3.62
CA PHE A 359 -16.42 -2.13 3.04
C PHE A 359 -16.76 -3.56 3.43
N ILE A 360 -16.68 -4.48 2.48
CA ILE A 360 -16.85 -5.93 2.70
C ILE A 360 -15.62 -6.68 2.18
N ASN A 361 -15.25 -7.77 2.87
CA ASN A 361 -14.30 -8.74 2.37
C ASN A 361 -15.01 -9.68 1.39
N THR A 362 -14.61 -9.69 0.12
CA THR A 362 -15.18 -10.60 -0.88
C THR A 362 -14.55 -12.00 -0.86
N GLU A 363 -13.38 -12.16 -0.25
CA GLU A 363 -12.59 -13.39 -0.26
C GLU A 363 -13.16 -14.45 0.70
N VAL A 364 -13.97 -14.04 1.67
CA VAL A 364 -14.79 -14.98 2.48
C VAL A 364 -15.83 -15.74 1.64
N TYR A 365 -16.08 -15.27 0.42
CA TYR A 365 -16.96 -15.90 -0.57
C TYR A 365 -16.19 -16.47 -1.77
N GLY A 366 -14.87 -16.27 -1.84
CA GLY A 366 -14.01 -16.83 -2.90
C GLY A 366 -13.82 -18.34 -2.78
N ASP A 367 -13.06 -18.92 -3.71
CA ASP A 367 -12.68 -20.34 -3.76
C ASP A 367 -11.16 -20.60 -3.76
N GLU A 368 -10.35 -19.53 -3.70
CA GLU A 368 -8.89 -19.57 -3.56
C GLU A 368 -8.47 -19.77 -2.10
N ALA A 369 -7.25 -20.22 -1.81
CA ALA A 369 -6.79 -20.51 -0.46
C ALA A 369 -7.01 -19.34 0.53
N PHE A 370 -7.74 -19.59 1.63
CA PHE A 370 -8.04 -18.59 2.64
C PHE A 370 -7.23 -18.85 3.91
N ALA A 371 -6.21 -18.04 4.16
CA ALA A 371 -5.43 -18.10 5.38
C ALA A 371 -6.13 -17.35 6.53
N ALA A 372 -6.17 -17.96 7.71
CA ALA A 372 -6.72 -17.35 8.92
C ALA A 372 -5.78 -17.53 10.11
N LEU A 373 -5.75 -16.51 10.97
CA LEU A 373 -5.06 -16.57 12.26
C LEU A 373 -5.76 -17.59 13.17
N GLN A 374 -4.96 -18.39 13.86
CA GLN A 374 -5.42 -19.43 14.77
C GLN A 374 -5.55 -18.89 16.20
N ASP A 375 -6.26 -19.63 17.06
CA ASP A 375 -6.52 -19.25 18.45
C ASP A 375 -5.24 -19.01 19.29
N ASP A 376 -4.09 -19.53 18.85
CA ASP A 376 -2.79 -19.27 19.47
C ASP A 376 -2.26 -17.84 19.23
N GLY A 377 -2.94 -17.04 18.40
CA GLY A 377 -2.61 -15.65 18.12
C GLY A 377 -1.33 -15.45 17.30
N VAL A 378 -0.73 -16.52 16.80
CA VAL A 378 0.58 -16.49 16.09
C VAL A 378 0.52 -17.25 14.77
N THR A 379 -0.11 -18.41 14.76
CA THR A 379 -0.12 -19.32 13.61
C THR A 379 -1.14 -18.88 12.59
N TRP A 380 -0.75 -18.87 11.32
CA TRP A 380 -1.64 -18.67 10.19
C TRP A 380 -1.66 -19.95 9.35
N LYS A 381 -2.85 -20.41 8.99
CA LYS A 381 -3.01 -21.59 8.13
C LYS A 381 -4.19 -21.41 7.19
N VAL A 382 -4.19 -22.14 6.09
CA VAL A 382 -5.38 -22.25 5.22
C VAL A 382 -6.51 -22.91 6.01
N ASP A 383 -7.64 -22.22 6.13
CA ASP A 383 -8.75 -22.63 6.99
C ASP A 383 -10.12 -22.24 6.39
N GLU A 384 -10.74 -23.21 5.71
CA GLU A 384 -12.09 -23.05 5.14
C GLU A 384 -13.20 -22.86 6.18
N SER A 385 -12.99 -23.40 7.38
CA SER A 385 -13.95 -23.25 8.47
C SER A 385 -13.95 -21.80 8.98
N ALA A 386 -12.76 -21.21 9.10
CA ALA A 386 -12.59 -19.79 9.40
C ALA A 386 -13.18 -18.91 8.29
N ARG A 387 -12.96 -19.24 7.01
CA ARG A 387 -13.61 -18.54 5.87
C ARG A 387 -15.13 -18.50 6.03
N THR A 388 -15.73 -19.67 6.31
CA THR A 388 -17.19 -19.79 6.45
C THR A 388 -17.72 -19.03 7.67
N ALA A 389 -16.99 -19.07 8.79
CA ALA A 389 -17.34 -18.31 9.99
C ALA A 389 -17.26 -16.80 9.73
N ALA A 390 -16.20 -16.33 9.07
CA ALA A 390 -16.01 -14.93 8.70
C ALA A 390 -17.12 -14.42 7.76
N GLY A 391 -17.49 -15.20 6.73
CA GLY A 391 -18.60 -14.84 5.85
C GLY A 391 -19.94 -14.74 6.58
N THR A 392 -20.22 -15.67 7.50
CA THR A 392 -21.45 -15.63 8.33
C THR A 392 -21.45 -14.41 9.27
N ALA A 393 -20.30 -14.09 9.88
CA ALA A 393 -20.16 -12.94 10.76
C ALA A 393 -20.34 -11.63 9.97
N GLN A 394 -19.70 -11.51 8.81
CA GLN A 394 -19.83 -10.37 7.92
C GLN A 394 -21.28 -10.16 7.46
N ALA A 395 -22.00 -11.21 7.06
CA ALA A 395 -23.39 -11.06 6.63
C ALA A 395 -24.31 -10.55 7.76
N LYS A 396 -24.14 -11.08 8.98
CA LYS A 396 -24.89 -10.63 10.16
C LYS A 396 -24.55 -9.20 10.56
N TRP A 397 -23.26 -8.84 10.48
CA TRP A 397 -22.79 -7.48 10.74
C TRP A 397 -23.27 -6.50 9.68
N LEU A 398 -23.26 -6.89 8.40
CA LEU A 398 -23.75 -6.05 7.31
C LEU A 398 -25.23 -5.74 7.49
N GLU A 399 -26.04 -6.72 7.89
CA GLU A 399 -27.44 -6.47 8.23
C GLU A 399 -27.57 -5.53 9.45
N TYR A 400 -26.69 -5.70 10.45
CA TYR A 400 -26.65 -4.83 11.62
C TYR A 400 -26.39 -3.37 11.26
N ASP A 401 -25.36 -3.14 10.47
CA ASP A 401 -24.91 -1.82 10.04
C ASP A 401 -25.97 -1.15 9.15
N LEU A 402 -26.37 -1.80 8.06
CA LEU A 402 -27.33 -1.26 7.09
C LEU A 402 -28.70 -0.95 7.70
N SER A 403 -29.18 -1.78 8.64
CA SER A 403 -30.47 -1.55 9.31
C SER A 403 -30.47 -0.34 10.25
N ARG A 404 -29.30 0.22 10.58
CA ARG A 404 -29.13 1.37 11.47
C ARG A 404 -28.75 2.65 10.74
N VAL A 405 -28.57 2.61 9.43
CA VAL A 405 -28.28 3.80 8.63
C VAL A 405 -29.49 4.75 8.66
N LYS A 406 -29.24 5.96 9.15
CA LYS A 406 -30.22 7.05 9.11
C LYS A 406 -30.14 7.77 7.76
N ARG A 407 -30.97 7.35 6.81
CA ARG A 407 -31.02 7.94 5.44
C ARG A 407 -31.40 9.43 5.40
N SER A 408 -31.81 10.01 6.52
CA SER A 408 -31.99 11.47 6.67
C SER A 408 -30.67 12.23 6.84
N GLU A 409 -29.65 11.58 7.41
CA GLU A 409 -28.33 12.14 7.67
C GLU A 409 -27.37 11.76 6.54
N THR A 410 -27.29 10.47 6.21
CA THR A 410 -26.52 9.91 5.09
C THR A 410 -27.48 9.32 4.06
N PRO A 411 -27.99 10.13 3.10
CA PRO A 411 -28.96 9.68 2.12
C PRO A 411 -28.45 8.57 1.20
N TYR A 412 -27.13 8.44 1.04
CA TYR A 412 -26.52 7.44 0.18
C TYR A 412 -25.82 6.35 0.97
N VAL A 413 -25.98 5.10 0.53
CA VAL A 413 -25.22 3.95 0.99
C VAL A 413 -24.41 3.40 -0.18
N VAL A 414 -23.10 3.33 -0.01
CA VAL A 414 -22.17 2.80 -1.01
C VAL A 414 -21.45 1.60 -0.44
N VAL A 415 -21.62 0.44 -1.07
CA VAL A 415 -20.90 -0.78 -0.70
C VAL A 415 -19.65 -0.91 -1.56
N CYS A 416 -18.51 -1.14 -0.93
CA CYS A 416 -17.22 -1.36 -1.56
C CYS A 416 -16.78 -2.80 -1.28
N GLY A 417 -16.54 -3.59 -2.32
CA GLY A 417 -15.98 -4.93 -2.19
C GLY A 417 -15.10 -5.22 -3.38
N HIS A 418 -13.96 -5.89 -3.16
CA HIS A 418 -12.95 -6.05 -4.19
C HIS A 418 -13.50 -6.76 -5.44
N ARG A 419 -14.12 -7.94 -5.25
CA ARG A 419 -14.74 -8.68 -6.35
C ARG A 419 -16.14 -8.15 -6.72
N PRO A 420 -16.48 -8.13 -8.02
CA PRO A 420 -17.82 -7.82 -8.46
C PRO A 420 -18.84 -8.91 -8.11
N PRO A 421 -20.08 -8.56 -7.72
CA PRO A 421 -21.14 -9.51 -7.34
C PRO A 421 -21.42 -10.63 -8.35
N PHE A 422 -21.18 -10.37 -9.63
CA PHE A 422 -21.44 -11.32 -10.71
C PHE A 422 -20.37 -12.41 -10.85
N LYS A 423 -19.27 -12.33 -10.08
CA LYS A 423 -18.16 -13.28 -10.14
C LYS A 423 -17.48 -13.36 -8.77
N THR A 424 -18.15 -13.98 -7.80
CA THR A 424 -17.58 -14.23 -6.45
C THR A 424 -18.11 -15.53 -5.84
N PRO A 425 -17.41 -16.66 -5.98
CA PRO A 425 -16.38 -16.95 -6.99
C PRO A 425 -17.00 -17.35 -8.33
N LYS A 426 -18.33 -17.46 -8.36
CA LYS A 426 -19.10 -18.00 -9.47
C LYS A 426 -20.10 -16.95 -9.96
N GLY A 427 -20.65 -17.19 -11.15
CA GLY A 427 -21.79 -16.43 -11.67
C GLY A 427 -22.96 -16.37 -10.70
N LEU A 428 -23.83 -15.36 -10.84
CA LEU A 428 -24.99 -15.21 -9.95
C LEU A 428 -25.90 -16.45 -9.91
N SER A 429 -26.11 -17.07 -11.07
CA SER A 429 -26.94 -18.27 -11.26
C SER A 429 -26.30 -19.56 -10.76
N ALA A 430 -25.02 -19.54 -10.38
CA ALA A 430 -24.30 -20.74 -10.01
C ALA A 430 -24.75 -21.31 -8.66
N THR A 431 -25.04 -22.61 -8.63
CA THR A 431 -25.42 -23.32 -7.41
C THR A 431 -24.33 -23.18 -6.33
N GLY A 432 -24.76 -22.79 -5.13
CA GLY A 432 -23.86 -22.66 -3.98
C GLY A 432 -23.10 -21.34 -3.90
N ASN A 433 -23.40 -20.35 -4.75
CA ASN A 433 -22.87 -19.00 -4.59
C ASN A 433 -23.38 -18.39 -3.26
N LYS A 434 -22.48 -18.27 -2.27
CA LYS A 434 -22.79 -17.76 -0.93
C LYS A 434 -22.99 -16.24 -0.93
N PHE A 435 -22.20 -15.49 -1.70
CA PHE A 435 -22.33 -14.03 -1.82
C PHE A 435 -23.76 -13.65 -2.23
N VAL A 436 -24.31 -14.34 -3.23
CA VAL A 436 -25.67 -14.11 -3.71
C VAL A 436 -26.74 -14.48 -2.68
N LYS A 437 -26.49 -15.46 -1.82
CA LYS A 437 -27.42 -15.86 -0.78
C LYS A 437 -27.40 -14.93 0.43
N GLU A 438 -26.23 -14.40 0.76
CA GLU A 438 -26.00 -13.70 2.03
C GLU A 438 -25.96 -12.17 1.87
N ILE A 439 -25.42 -11.65 0.76
CA ILE A 439 -25.17 -10.21 0.57
C ILE A 439 -26.20 -9.55 -0.33
N VAL A 440 -26.54 -10.16 -1.48
CA VAL A 440 -27.50 -9.58 -2.44
C VAL A 440 -28.87 -9.27 -1.81
N PRO A 441 -29.46 -10.14 -0.96
CA PRO A 441 -30.73 -9.83 -0.30
C PRO A 441 -30.62 -8.63 0.64
N LEU A 442 -29.48 -8.44 1.30
CA LEU A 442 -29.25 -7.31 2.21
C LEU A 442 -29.11 -6.01 1.43
N MET A 443 -28.34 -6.00 0.33
CA MET A 443 -28.24 -4.83 -0.55
C MET A 443 -29.61 -4.40 -1.09
N SER A 444 -30.44 -5.37 -1.50
CA SER A 444 -31.81 -5.13 -1.96
C SER A 444 -32.71 -4.62 -0.83
N LYS A 445 -32.67 -5.23 0.35
CA LYS A 445 -33.53 -4.90 1.49
C LYS A 445 -33.29 -3.48 2.01
N TYR A 446 -32.02 -3.08 2.08
CA TYR A 446 -31.60 -1.77 2.61
C TYR A 446 -31.31 -0.73 1.52
N GLN A 447 -31.68 -1.04 0.27
CA GLN A 447 -31.66 -0.12 -0.87
C GLN A 447 -30.31 0.59 -1.02
N VAL A 448 -29.25 -0.21 -1.16
CA VAL A 448 -27.90 0.28 -1.48
C VAL A 448 -27.97 1.09 -2.78
N ASP A 449 -27.28 2.23 -2.84
CA ASP A 449 -27.32 3.14 -3.99
C ASP A 449 -26.29 2.79 -5.06
N LEU A 450 -25.13 2.27 -4.65
CA LEU A 450 -24.02 1.96 -5.54
C LEU A 450 -23.15 0.85 -4.94
N TYR A 451 -22.70 -0.06 -5.79
CA TYR A 451 -21.61 -0.99 -5.47
C TYR A 451 -20.35 -0.60 -6.24
N LEU A 452 -19.24 -0.46 -5.53
CA LEU A 452 -17.92 -0.20 -6.10
C LEU A 452 -17.05 -1.44 -5.98
N ALA A 453 -16.37 -1.80 -7.07
CA ALA A 453 -15.46 -2.95 -7.14
C ALA A 453 -14.13 -2.63 -7.86
N GLY A 454 -13.17 -3.52 -7.64
CA GLY A 454 -11.94 -3.67 -8.42
C GLY A 454 -11.96 -5.00 -9.18
N HIS A 455 -10.87 -5.78 -9.08
CA HIS A 455 -10.65 -7.16 -9.53
C HIS A 455 -10.66 -7.40 -11.04
N GLU A 456 -11.59 -6.76 -11.75
CA GLU A 456 -11.59 -6.75 -13.20
C GLU A 456 -10.78 -5.55 -13.66
N HIS A 457 -9.64 -5.81 -14.32
CA HIS A 457 -8.64 -4.79 -14.64
C HIS A 457 -9.06 -3.87 -15.80
N THR A 458 -10.17 -3.18 -15.62
CA THR A 458 -10.78 -2.31 -16.62
C THR A 458 -11.82 -1.41 -15.95
N TYR A 459 -12.28 -0.36 -16.64
CA TYR A 459 -13.41 0.42 -16.17
C TYR A 459 -14.73 -0.10 -16.72
N LEU A 460 -15.61 -0.57 -15.84
CA LEU A 460 -16.95 -1.04 -16.19
C LEU A 460 -18.01 -0.27 -15.40
N ALA A 461 -19.10 0.06 -16.07
CA ALA A 461 -20.30 0.56 -15.42
C ALA A 461 -21.50 -0.27 -15.82
N PHE A 462 -22.26 -0.73 -14.84
CA PHE A 462 -23.50 -1.46 -15.01
C PHE A 462 -24.66 -0.64 -14.48
N GLU A 463 -25.78 -0.71 -15.17
CA GLU A 463 -27.05 -0.21 -14.64
C GLU A 463 -27.52 -1.09 -13.48
N ALA A 464 -28.47 -0.58 -12.68
CA ALA A 464 -29.16 -1.40 -11.70
C ALA A 464 -29.79 -2.62 -12.39
N SER A 465 -29.76 -3.77 -11.72
CA SER A 465 -30.28 -5.02 -12.25
C SER A 465 -31.16 -5.72 -11.23
N THR A 466 -31.76 -6.84 -11.62
CA THR A 466 -32.54 -7.69 -10.73
C THR A 466 -32.10 -9.14 -10.86
N PHE A 467 -32.00 -9.84 -9.74
CA PHE A 467 -31.69 -11.27 -9.72
C PHE A 467 -32.52 -11.98 -8.67
N ASN A 468 -33.25 -13.04 -9.05
CA ASN A 468 -34.14 -13.80 -8.15
C ASN A 468 -35.10 -12.93 -7.31
N GLY A 469 -35.62 -11.84 -7.90
CA GLY A 469 -36.54 -10.91 -7.23
C GLY A 469 -35.86 -9.90 -6.30
N TYR A 470 -34.53 -9.94 -6.16
CA TYR A 470 -33.75 -8.94 -5.44
C TYR A 470 -33.23 -7.86 -6.40
N ASN A 471 -33.27 -6.61 -5.95
CA ASN A 471 -32.66 -5.49 -6.64
C ASN A 471 -31.14 -5.51 -6.39
N ILE A 472 -30.36 -5.42 -7.45
CA ILE A 472 -28.92 -5.20 -7.42
C ILE A 472 -28.67 -3.75 -7.79
N PRO A 473 -27.93 -2.97 -6.98
CA PRO A 473 -27.63 -1.58 -7.30
C PRO A 473 -26.83 -1.48 -8.60
N PRO A 474 -26.72 -0.28 -9.21
CA PRO A 474 -25.68 -0.02 -10.18
C PRO A 474 -24.31 -0.46 -9.65
N ILE A 475 -23.46 -0.97 -10.53
CA ILE A 475 -22.11 -1.43 -10.18
C ILE A 475 -21.12 -0.61 -10.99
N ILE A 476 -20.12 -0.06 -10.31
CA ILE A 476 -18.94 0.51 -10.95
C ILE A 476 -17.73 -0.34 -10.59
N ILE A 477 -16.96 -0.69 -11.62
CA ILE A 477 -15.67 -1.34 -11.49
C ILE A 477 -14.62 -0.34 -11.91
N SER A 478 -13.69 -0.05 -11.01
CA SER A 478 -12.56 0.86 -11.25
C SER A 478 -11.25 0.15 -10.91
N GLY A 479 -11.05 -1.05 -11.48
CA GLY A 479 -9.91 -1.94 -11.19
C GLY A 479 -8.72 -1.76 -12.13
N SER A 480 -8.60 -0.63 -12.85
CA SER A 480 -7.50 -0.40 -13.80
C SER A 480 -6.57 0.78 -13.48
N PRO A 481 -6.19 1.10 -12.23
CA PRO A 481 -5.13 2.10 -11.99
C PRO A 481 -3.76 1.60 -12.50
N GLY A 482 -3.62 0.27 -12.67
CA GLY A 482 -2.59 -0.39 -13.45
C GLY A 482 -1.72 -1.27 -12.58
N ASN A 483 -1.97 -2.57 -12.58
CA ASN A 483 -1.15 -3.57 -11.91
C ASN A 483 -0.27 -4.33 -12.92
N ASN A 484 0.50 -5.30 -12.45
CA ASN A 484 1.40 -6.10 -13.27
C ASN A 484 0.72 -7.19 -14.13
N GLU A 485 -0.61 -7.38 -14.03
CA GLU A 485 -1.39 -8.30 -14.87
C GLU A 485 -2.09 -7.61 -16.06
N TYR A 486 -1.91 -6.29 -16.21
CA TYR A 486 -2.42 -5.47 -17.30
C TYR A 486 -3.96 -5.34 -17.37
N ILE A 487 -4.44 -4.55 -18.35
CA ILE A 487 -5.88 -4.38 -18.62
C ILE A 487 -6.50 -5.67 -19.15
N ARG A 488 -7.68 -6.02 -18.62
CA ARG A 488 -8.53 -7.09 -19.17
C ARG A 488 -9.38 -6.59 -20.33
N GLU A 489 -9.31 -7.29 -21.45
CA GLU A 489 -10.11 -6.98 -22.63
C GLU A 489 -11.53 -7.56 -22.55
N LYS A 490 -12.43 -7.03 -23.38
CA LYS A 490 -13.85 -7.46 -23.42
C LYS A 490 -14.03 -8.98 -23.59
N ALA A 491 -13.14 -9.66 -24.32
CA ALA A 491 -13.25 -11.10 -24.58
C ALA A 491 -13.10 -11.95 -23.30
N GLU A 492 -12.38 -11.46 -22.30
CA GLU A 492 -12.10 -12.12 -21.03
C GLU A 492 -13.22 -11.91 -20.00
N LEU A 493 -13.97 -10.82 -20.15
CA LEU A 493 -14.98 -10.34 -19.20
C LEU A 493 -16.40 -10.83 -19.50
N LYS A 494 -16.58 -12.11 -19.86
CA LYS A 494 -17.92 -12.65 -20.17
C LYS A 494 -18.81 -12.64 -18.92
N ILE A 495 -19.65 -11.61 -18.78
CA ILE A 495 -20.51 -11.39 -17.60
C ILE A 495 -21.96 -11.65 -17.99
N GLU A 496 -22.52 -12.74 -17.47
CA GLU A 496 -23.90 -13.16 -17.70
C GLU A 496 -24.88 -12.39 -16.78
N GLY A 497 -26.03 -11.97 -17.31
CA GLY A 497 -27.12 -11.39 -16.52
C GLY A 497 -26.97 -9.90 -16.19
N PHE A 498 -25.95 -9.21 -16.74
CA PHE A 498 -25.76 -7.78 -16.56
C PHE A 498 -25.69 -7.03 -17.89
N THR A 499 -26.30 -5.84 -17.91
CA THR A 499 -26.24 -4.93 -19.06
C THR A 499 -25.22 -3.83 -18.77
N TRP A 500 -24.23 -3.75 -19.64
CA TRP A 500 -23.16 -2.77 -19.55
C TRP A 500 -23.68 -1.42 -20.03
N LYS A 501 -23.43 -0.38 -19.24
CA LYS A 501 -23.56 1.00 -19.69
C LYS A 501 -22.28 1.47 -20.38
N THR A 502 -21.14 1.19 -19.75
CA THR A 502 -19.83 1.64 -20.21
C THR A 502 -18.79 0.53 -20.02
N LEU A 503 -17.86 0.41 -20.99
CA LEU A 503 -16.63 -0.39 -20.91
C LEU A 503 -15.50 0.47 -21.49
N ILE A 504 -14.51 0.84 -20.68
CA ILE A 504 -13.31 1.54 -21.14
C ILE A 504 -12.08 0.74 -20.71
N PRO A 505 -11.41 0.03 -21.63
CA PRO A 505 -10.24 -0.78 -21.33
C PRO A 505 -8.99 0.12 -21.36
N LYS A 506 -8.90 1.05 -20.40
CA LYS A 506 -7.76 1.96 -20.23
C LYS A 506 -7.35 2.03 -18.77
N TYR A 507 -6.10 2.42 -18.53
CA TYR A 507 -5.63 2.67 -17.17
C TYR A 507 -6.17 4.00 -16.65
N GLY A 508 -6.65 4.01 -15.42
CA GLY A 508 -7.26 5.19 -14.82
C GLY A 508 -7.90 4.93 -13.47
N TYR A 509 -8.58 5.94 -12.96
CA TYR A 509 -9.29 5.92 -11.68
C TYR A 509 -10.48 6.88 -11.71
N GLY A 510 -11.38 6.73 -10.74
CA GLY A 510 -12.58 7.53 -10.66
C GLY A 510 -12.65 8.50 -9.48
N TYR A 511 -13.62 9.40 -9.55
CA TYR A 511 -14.01 10.33 -8.50
C TYR A 511 -15.48 10.13 -8.14
N LEU A 512 -15.77 10.01 -6.85
CA LEU A 512 -17.12 9.96 -6.31
C LEU A 512 -17.37 11.16 -5.40
N THR A 513 -18.40 11.94 -5.70
CA THR A 513 -18.85 13.08 -4.91
C THR A 513 -20.34 12.98 -4.62
N ALA A 514 -20.76 13.21 -3.38
CA ALA A 514 -22.18 13.32 -3.04
C ALA A 514 -22.64 14.76 -2.96
N THR A 515 -23.81 15.01 -3.53
CA THR A 515 -24.59 16.26 -3.39
C THR A 515 -25.88 15.94 -2.65
N LYS A 516 -26.72 16.94 -2.31
CA LYS A 516 -28.01 16.67 -1.66
C LYS A 516 -28.99 15.90 -2.56
N GLU A 517 -28.78 15.99 -3.88
CA GLU A 517 -29.68 15.48 -4.91
C GLU A 517 -29.18 14.20 -5.58
N ALA A 518 -27.87 14.00 -5.70
CA ALA A 518 -27.30 12.80 -6.32
C ALA A 518 -25.88 12.43 -5.84
N LEU A 519 -25.52 11.16 -6.00
CA LEU A 519 -24.12 10.75 -6.15
C LEU A 519 -23.66 11.06 -7.58
N LYS A 520 -22.51 11.69 -7.72
CA LYS A 520 -21.87 11.99 -9.00
C LYS A 520 -20.59 11.18 -9.10
N TRP A 521 -20.50 10.41 -10.17
CA TRP A 521 -19.33 9.63 -10.51
C TRP A 521 -18.67 10.20 -11.77
N GLN A 522 -17.34 10.27 -11.76
CA GLN A 522 -16.55 10.54 -12.95
C GLN A 522 -15.46 9.49 -13.03
N TRP A 523 -15.17 8.97 -14.22
CA TRP A 523 -14.01 8.13 -14.44
C TRP A 523 -13.14 8.76 -15.51
N GLY A 524 -11.82 8.63 -15.37
CA GLY A 524 -10.89 9.15 -16.35
C GLY A 524 -9.66 8.28 -16.52
N SER A 525 -9.15 8.30 -17.75
CA SER A 525 -7.89 7.66 -18.11
C SER A 525 -6.70 8.48 -17.56
N ALA A 526 -5.63 7.79 -17.17
CA ALA A 526 -4.45 8.39 -16.55
C ALA A 526 -3.13 7.84 -17.10
N ALA A 527 -3.20 7.17 -18.25
CA ALA A 527 -2.03 6.65 -18.96
C ALA A 527 -2.25 6.68 -20.47
N SER A 528 -1.19 6.38 -21.24
CA SER A 528 -1.27 6.10 -22.66
C SER A 528 -2.17 4.88 -22.95
N ASP A 529 -2.65 4.78 -24.19
CA ASP A 529 -3.56 3.70 -24.62
C ASP A 529 -2.88 2.32 -24.78
N SER A 530 -1.59 2.20 -24.41
CA SER A 530 -0.82 0.95 -24.50
C SER A 530 -1.19 0.03 -23.34
N THR A 531 -1.54 -1.22 -23.62
CA THR A 531 -1.83 -2.22 -22.57
C THR A 531 -0.57 -2.67 -21.85
N HIS A 532 0.50 -3.02 -22.58
CA HIS A 532 1.67 -3.70 -22.02
C HIS A 532 2.83 -2.77 -21.67
N GLU A 533 2.90 -1.62 -22.34
CA GLU A 533 3.94 -0.60 -22.13
C GLU A 533 3.29 0.77 -21.91
N PRO A 534 2.40 0.93 -20.90
CA PRO A 534 1.76 2.20 -20.64
C PRO A 534 2.75 3.19 -20.05
N THR A 535 2.48 4.48 -20.29
CA THR A 535 3.18 5.57 -19.63
C THR A 535 2.15 6.47 -18.96
N SER A 536 2.46 6.95 -17.76
CA SER A 536 1.55 7.84 -17.03
C SER A 536 1.23 9.09 -17.84
N ALA A 537 -0.02 9.55 -17.75
CA ALA A 537 -0.53 10.73 -18.42
C ALA A 537 -1.40 11.55 -17.47
N MET A 538 -1.65 12.82 -17.81
CA MET A 538 -2.59 13.63 -17.03
C MET A 538 -3.97 12.99 -17.03
N TRP A 539 -4.65 13.03 -15.88
CA TRP A 539 -5.98 12.47 -15.76
C TRP A 539 -6.94 13.17 -16.73
N LYS A 540 -7.61 12.39 -17.56
CA LYS A 540 -8.56 12.86 -18.55
C LYS A 540 -9.88 12.17 -18.33
N LYS A 541 -10.92 12.94 -18.00
CA LYS A 541 -12.29 12.45 -17.87
C LYS A 541 -12.77 11.76 -19.15
N GLU A 542 -13.25 10.53 -19.03
CA GLU A 542 -13.79 9.73 -20.15
C GLU A 542 -15.26 9.32 -19.92
N ASP A 543 -15.71 9.17 -18.67
CA ASP A 543 -17.12 8.87 -18.36
C ASP A 543 -17.65 9.67 -17.16
N THR A 544 -18.96 9.86 -17.13
CA THR A 544 -19.69 10.46 -16.02
C THR A 544 -21.02 9.75 -15.78
N MET A 545 -21.33 9.50 -14.51
CA MET A 545 -22.62 8.95 -14.11
C MET A 545 -23.20 9.76 -12.96
N THR A 546 -24.52 9.73 -12.85
CA THR A 546 -25.25 10.38 -11.77
C THR A 546 -26.30 9.42 -11.25
N PHE A 547 -26.29 9.20 -9.95
CA PHE A 547 -27.23 8.33 -9.25
C PHE A 547 -28.13 9.22 -8.38
N PRO A 548 -29.38 9.50 -8.82
CA PRO A 548 -30.29 10.34 -8.08
C PRO A 548 -30.57 9.79 -6.69
N ARG A 549 -30.78 10.68 -5.73
CA ARG A 549 -31.21 10.33 -4.37
C ARG A 549 -32.47 9.48 -4.41
N GLN A 550 -32.42 8.30 -3.79
CA GLN A 550 -33.60 7.47 -3.61
C GLN A 550 -34.57 8.10 -2.59
N THR A 551 -35.86 7.97 -2.86
CA THR A 551 -36.91 8.31 -1.89
C THR A 551 -37.24 7.07 -1.07
N ILE A 552 -36.81 7.06 0.19
CA ILE A 552 -37.03 5.93 1.11
C ILE A 552 -38.02 6.38 2.17
N SER A 553 -39.20 5.77 2.17
CA SER A 553 -40.27 6.06 3.12
C SER A 553 -40.15 5.19 4.37
N GLY A 554 -39.88 5.82 5.52
CA GLY A 554 -39.72 5.12 6.80
C GLY A 554 -38.27 4.68 7.07
N GLY A 555 -37.92 4.54 8.34
CA GLY A 555 -36.64 3.96 8.75
C GLY A 555 -36.67 2.43 8.71
N TYR A 556 -35.50 1.80 8.74
CA TYR A 556 -35.40 0.36 8.87
C TYR A 556 -35.54 -0.07 10.34
N THR A 557 -36.12 -1.24 10.56
CA THR A 557 -36.08 -1.89 11.86
C THR A 557 -34.70 -2.48 12.07
N ALA A 558 -34.07 -2.15 13.20
CA ALA A 558 -32.79 -2.71 13.61
C ALA A 558 -32.81 -4.25 13.56
N ALA A 559 -31.86 -4.84 12.82
CA ALA A 559 -31.72 -6.27 12.61
C ALA A 559 -30.23 -6.67 12.68
N GLY A 560 -29.89 -7.90 12.34
CA GLY A 560 -28.51 -8.40 12.35
C GLY A 560 -27.86 -8.42 13.73
N SER A 561 -26.56 -8.68 13.75
CA SER A 561 -25.73 -8.59 14.97
C SER A 561 -24.34 -8.09 14.63
N ALA A 562 -23.82 -7.17 15.44
CA ALA A 562 -22.42 -6.78 15.39
C ALA A 562 -21.51 -7.97 15.75
N VAL A 563 -20.25 -7.93 15.31
CA VAL A 563 -19.22 -8.91 15.71
C VAL A 563 -18.80 -8.66 17.15
N SER A 564 -18.68 -7.38 17.52
CA SER A 564 -18.45 -6.92 18.89
C SER A 564 -19.37 -5.73 19.19
N GLU A 565 -19.58 -5.42 20.46
CA GLU A 565 -20.26 -4.18 20.83
C GLU A 565 -19.51 -2.98 20.21
N PRO A 566 -20.21 -2.04 19.54
CA PRO A 566 -19.57 -0.85 19.00
C PRO A 566 -18.98 0.01 20.12
N ASN A 567 -17.71 0.38 19.98
CA ASN A 567 -17.01 1.18 20.98
C ASN A 567 -17.11 2.68 20.67
N ASP A 568 -17.23 3.51 21.70
CA ASP A 568 -16.87 4.93 21.59
C ASP A 568 -15.34 5.02 21.47
N VAL A 569 -14.87 5.05 20.22
CA VAL A 569 -13.46 5.11 19.88
C VAL A 569 -12.76 6.29 20.55
N THR A 570 -13.44 7.42 20.77
CA THR A 570 -12.83 8.57 21.44
C THR A 570 -12.62 8.33 22.94
N GLY A 571 -13.57 7.65 23.58
CA GLY A 571 -13.52 7.30 25.01
C GLY A 571 -12.42 6.29 25.34
N GLU A 572 -12.17 5.31 24.46
CA GLU A 572 -11.12 4.31 24.68
C GLU A 572 -9.70 4.88 24.57
N TRP A 573 -9.52 5.92 23.76
CA TRP A 573 -8.23 6.59 23.59
C TRP A 573 -8.00 7.75 24.59
N ALA A 574 -9.05 8.28 25.23
CA ALA A 574 -8.92 9.32 26.25
C ALA A 574 -8.22 8.83 27.54
N ASN A 575 -8.36 7.54 27.88
CA ASN A 575 -7.77 6.93 29.08
C ASN A 575 -6.24 6.76 29.00
N THR A 576 -5.60 7.15 27.90
CA THR A 576 -4.16 6.95 27.66
C THR A 576 -3.38 8.26 27.62
N SER A 577 -4.05 9.42 27.69
CA SER A 577 -3.38 10.72 27.76
C SER A 577 -2.70 10.92 29.13
N THR A 578 -1.37 10.90 29.12
CA THR A 578 -0.58 11.34 30.28
C THR A 578 -0.20 12.80 30.12
N THR A 579 -1.12 13.71 30.46
CA THR A 579 -0.77 14.98 31.12
C THR A 579 -2.00 15.63 31.74
N SER A 580 -1.74 16.27 32.87
CA SER A 580 -2.68 16.86 33.82
C SER A 580 -3.81 17.70 33.21
N GLY A 581 -5.04 17.21 33.40
CA GLY A 581 -6.18 18.01 33.85
C GLY A 581 -6.53 19.25 33.03
N ARG A 582 -7.29 19.08 31.96
CA ARG A 582 -8.50 19.89 31.69
C ARG A 582 -9.49 19.04 30.90
N LYS A 583 -10.69 18.86 31.45
CA LYS A 583 -11.82 18.27 30.76
C LYS A 583 -12.22 19.21 29.61
N TRP A 584 -12.40 18.64 28.42
CA TRP A 584 -12.82 19.32 27.17
C TRP A 584 -14.31 19.74 27.16
N SER A 585 -14.90 20.13 28.30
CA SER A 585 -16.36 20.33 28.40
C SER A 585 -16.82 21.78 28.53
N ASN A 586 -15.94 22.76 28.75
CA ASN A 586 -16.39 24.13 29.02
C ASN A 586 -15.63 25.11 28.14
N LEU A 587 -16.22 25.50 27.00
CA LEU A 587 -16.04 26.79 26.32
C LEU A 587 -17.13 26.89 25.23
N ARG A 588 -18.39 26.90 25.66
CA ARG A 588 -19.43 27.70 24.99
C ARG A 588 -19.45 29.03 25.72
N GLU A 589 -19.64 30.12 24.97
CA GLU A 589 -19.55 31.55 25.36
C GLU A 589 -18.22 32.16 24.94
N PHE A 590 -18.17 32.66 23.71
CA PHE A 590 -18.08 34.09 23.43
C PHE A 590 -18.81 34.35 22.09
N GLU A 591 -19.54 35.47 22.07
CA GLU A 591 -20.57 35.89 21.08
C GLU A 591 -20.14 35.91 19.61
#